data_AF-A0A7V6G5P8-F1
#
_entry.id   AF-A0A7V6G5P8-F1
#
_cell.length_a   1.000
_cell.length_b   1.000
_cell.length_c   1.000
_cell.angle_alpha   90.00
_cell.angle_beta   90.00
_cell.angle_gamma   90.00
#
_symmetry.space_group_name_H-M   'P 1'
#
loop_
_entity.id
_entity.type
_entity.pdbx_description
1 polymer ?
#
loop_
_entity_poly.entity_id
_entity_poly.type
_entity_poly.pdbx_seq_one_letter_code
_entity_poly.pdbx_strand_id
1 'polypeptide(L)' 'MKIRGFSFSWSRLLGIAGLKNKVARKTGIPTTRGGLERKLGRILMEMLFGNKN' A
#
# COMPACT_ATOMS: atom_id res chain seq x y z
N MET A 1 7.08 21.57 -20.12
CA MET A 1 7.14 20.36 -19.27
C MET A 1 5.90 20.27 -18.40
N LYS A 2 5.08 19.23 -18.53
CA LYS A 2 3.93 18.97 -17.63
C LYS A 2 4.49 18.36 -16.35
N ILE A 3 4.26 18.99 -15.20
CA ILE A 3 4.68 18.46 -13.89
C ILE A 3 3.87 17.19 -13.64
N ARG A 4 4.48 16.02 -13.86
CA ARG A 4 3.88 14.71 -13.59
C ARG A 4 4.24 14.33 -12.15
N GLY A 5 3.26 14.30 -11.25
CA GLY A 5 3.46 13.79 -9.88
C GLY A 5 2.97 14.68 -8.73
N PHE A 6 2.48 15.90 -9.00
CA PHE A 6 1.83 16.72 -7.99
C PHE A 6 0.31 16.56 -8.07
N SER A 7 -0.27 15.77 -7.17
CA SER A 7 -1.72 15.72 -6.96
C SER A 7 -2.03 16.38 -5.62
N PHE A 8 -2.54 17.60 -5.69
CA PHE A 8 -2.98 18.34 -4.52
C PHE A 8 -4.09 17.57 -3.79
N SER A 9 -3.96 17.48 -2.47
CA SER A 9 -4.97 16.86 -1.61
C SER A 9 -4.84 17.44 -0.20
N TRP A 10 -5.95 17.85 0.38
CA TRP A 10 -6.03 18.33 1.76
C TRP A 10 -5.44 17.34 2.76
N SER A 11 -5.63 16.04 2.56
CA SER A 11 -5.06 15.01 3.42
C SER A 11 -3.52 14.92 3.36
N ARG A 12 -2.89 15.42 2.29
CA ARG A 12 -1.42 15.57 2.21
C ARG A 12 -0.96 16.84 2.90
N LEU A 13 -1.67 17.96 2.70
CA LEU A 13 -1.37 19.23 3.36
C LEU A 13 -1.47 19.12 4.89
N LEU A 14 -2.52 18.48 5.38
CA LEU A 14 -2.75 18.22 6.81
C LEU A 14 -1.81 17.13 7.37
N GLY A 15 -0.90 16.56 6.57
CA GLY A 15 0.09 15.57 7.01
C GLY A 15 -0.43 14.15 7.23
N ILE A 16 -1.74 13.92 7.18
CA ILE A 16 -2.39 12.61 7.41
C ILE A 16 -1.83 11.53 6.47
N ALA A 17 -1.63 11.87 5.19
CA ALA A 17 -1.06 10.94 4.20
C ALA A 17 0.39 10.54 4.53
N GLY A 18 1.19 11.48 5.05
CA GLY A 18 2.57 11.24 5.48
C GLY A 18 2.63 10.30 6.69
N LEU A 19 1.73 10.49 7.66
CA LEU A 19 1.60 9.61 8.83
C LEU A 19 1.26 8.18 8.43
N LYS A 20 0.25 7.98 7.56
CA LYS A 20 -0.11 6.65 7.04
C LYS A 20 1.08 5.95 6.38
N ASN A 21 1.84 6.68 5.56
CA ASN A 21 3.03 6.14 4.91
C ASN A 21 4.15 5.79 5.90
N LYS A 22 4.40 6.63 6.92
CA LYS A 22 5.38 6.34 7.98
C LYS A 22 5.00 5.07 8.76
N VAL A 23 3.74 4.93 9.13
CA VAL A 23 3.22 3.73 9.81
C VAL A 23 3.40 2.51 8.91
N ALA A 24 3.00 2.58 7.63
CA ALA A 24 3.15 1.47 6.69
C ALA A 24 4.61 1.04 6.50
N ARG A 25 5.56 2.01 6.45
CA ARG A 25 6.99 1.71 6.34
C ARG A 25 7.55 1.09 7.61
N LYS A 26 7.08 1.52 8.78
CA LYS A 26 7.54 1.01 10.08
C LYS A 26 7.00 -0.40 10.37
N THR A 27 5.73 -0.67 10.06
CA THR A 27 5.09 -1.96 10.32
C THR A 27 5.24 -2.94 9.16
N GLY A 28 5.61 -2.48 7.96
CA GLY A 28 5.61 -3.30 6.74
C GLY A 28 4.20 -3.71 6.28
N ILE A 29 3.16 -3.17 6.90
CA ILE A 29 1.76 -3.48 6.55
C ILE A 29 1.26 -2.39 5.60
N PRO A 30 0.80 -2.76 4.39
CA PRO A 30 0.24 -1.78 3.48
C PRO A 30 -1.02 -1.18 4.08
N THR A 31 -1.08 0.15 4.16
CA THR A 31 -2.26 0.89 4.63
C THR A 31 -3.22 1.25 3.49
N THR A 32 -2.93 0.79 2.26
CA THR A 32 -3.74 1.01 1.06
C THR A 32 -4.56 -0.24 0.76
N ARG A 33 -5.79 -0.08 0.23
CA ARG A 33 -6.65 -1.21 -0.13
C ARG A 33 -5.97 -2.17 -1.10
N GLY A 34 -5.45 -1.66 -2.21
CA GLY A 34 -4.73 -2.48 -3.19
C GLY A 34 -3.40 -3.08 -2.68
N GLY A 35 -2.81 -2.54 -1.62
CA GLY A 35 -1.66 -3.18 -0.97
C GLY A 35 -2.10 -4.35 -0.07
N LEU A 36 -3.19 -4.18 0.66
CA LEU A 36 -3.80 -5.24 1.47
C LEU A 36 -4.31 -6.39 0.59
N GLU A 37 -5.01 -6.08 -0.50
CA GLU A 37 -5.51 -7.06 -1.48
C GLU A 37 -4.36 -7.89 -2.07
N ARG A 38 -3.21 -7.28 -2.41
CA ARG A 38 -2.03 -8.02 -2.89
C ARG A 38 -1.45 -8.94 -1.81
N LYS A 39 -1.38 -8.46 -0.56
CA LYS A 39 -0.88 -9.26 0.56
C LYS A 39 -1.79 -10.46 0.83
N LEU A 40 -3.10 -10.25 0.86
CA LEU A 40 -4.09 -11.30 1.04
C LEU A 40 -4.14 -12.25 -0.16
N GLY A 41 -4.11 -11.71 -1.38
CA GLY A 41 -4.06 -12.49 -2.61
C GLY A 41 -2.85 -13.41 -2.66
N ARG A 42 -1.66 -12.93 -2.25
CA ARG A 42 -0.47 -13.78 -2.13
C ARG A 42 -0.68 -14.93 -1.15
N ILE A 43 -1.21 -14.65 0.05
CA ILE A 43 -1.50 -15.68 1.07
C ILE A 43 -2.51 -16.71 0.55
N LEU A 44 -3.58 -16.24 -0.10
CA LEU A 44 -4.60 -17.12 -0.68
C LEU A 44 -4.02 -17.97 -1.81
N MET A 45 -3.18 -17.41 -2.68
CA MET A 45 -2.52 -18.14 -3.76
C MET A 45 -1.53 -19.17 -3.20
N GLU A 46 -0.73 -18.80 -2.20
CA GLU A 46 0.15 -19.73 -1.48
C GLU A 46 -0.67 -20.83 -0.79
N MET A 47 -1.84 -20.54 -0.23
CA MET A 47 -2.69 -21.55 0.39
C MET A 47 -3.35 -22.49 -0.63
N LEU A 48 -3.79 -21.96 -1.77
CA LEU A 48 -4.51 -22.71 -2.81
C LEU A 48 -3.56 -23.49 -3.74
N PHE A 49 -2.37 -22.97 -3.99
CA PHE A 49 -1.40 -23.51 -4.96
C PHE A 49 -0.04 -23.87 -4.34
N GLY A 50 0.18 -23.66 -3.04
CA GLY A 50 1.48 -23.83 -2.35
C GLY A 50 1.92 -25.26 -2.11
N ASN A 51 1.60 -26.17 -3.03
CA ASN A 51 2.30 -27.44 -3.15
C ASN A 51 2.50 -27.80 -4.64
N LYS A 52 3.35 -27.03 -5.32
CA LYS A 52 4.01 -27.48 -6.55
C LYS A 52 5.39 -26.81 -6.62
N ASN A 53 6.36 -27.56 -6.06
CA ASN A 53 7.83 -27.45 -6.16
C ASN A 53 8.47 -26.10 -5.87
#